data_AF-A0A286UBX0-F1
#
_entry.id   AF-A0A286UBX0-F1
#
_cell.length_a   1.000
_cell.length_b   1.000
_cell.length_c   1.000
_cell.angle_alpha   90.00
_cell.angle_beta   90.00
_cell.angle_gamma   90.00
#
_symmetry.space_group_name_H-M   'P 1'
#
loop_
_entity.id
_entity.type
_entity.pdbx_description
1 polymer ?
#
loop_
_entity_poly.entity_id
_entity_poly.type
_entity_poly.pdbx_seq_one_letter_code
_entity_poly.pdbx_strand_id
1 'polypeptide(L)'
;MDEDTGMSYDTNPSQPVFSQSQPQGQPHYDPDRKMIDLVFVQDCTGSQGSYISSATRNIETICAHIFESGRLQEPEDLRVGLVAYRDHPPQDHTWVYKKFDFTSDISSVRHNLSTLYATGGGDGPEAVTAGLYQALTMDWRDQASKMVVLIADAPPHGIGEFGDGFDEGSPDGHDPILIARQMASRGITLFFVACEPALSGYSYATDFFKALTNITSGLMLPLTTADLLAHAIVGSVLENLDMERLIREVGQAVATRILGQNESVDDVARELHERLLLRNESTKKVVFESIYRESEESMHNVEIYMHTPTLAEARPHLRKVRGSRFTEKYIQARFQTSSYPYMPRVPPRSSETKPSISATPASPTRLSTSPPRKVVSTFGSFSAPENVSVFGTAVQSTPFSLAGGKAAFGGMRNGNNALFADDDDDDDDNNDLLGGRQRFELREGQVTFDQAKRIAMQSAWRSMRT
;
A
#
# COMPACT_ATOMS: atom_id res chain seq x y z
N MET A 1 -29.41 -12.27 92.40
CA MET A 1 -30.23 -11.05 92.43
C MET A 1 -29.67 -10.15 91.35
N ASP A 2 -30.47 -10.06 90.28
CA ASP A 2 -30.76 -8.88 89.45
C ASP A 2 -29.60 -8.33 88.57
N GLU A 3 -29.72 -8.34 87.23
CA GLU A 3 -30.47 -7.36 86.39
C GLU A 3 -30.05 -5.91 86.70
N ASP A 4 -29.83 -4.96 85.80
CA ASP A 4 -29.85 -4.81 84.35
C ASP A 4 -29.43 -3.33 84.11
N THR A 5 -29.21 -2.96 82.84
CA THR A 5 -29.46 -1.63 82.23
C THR A 5 -28.67 -0.36 82.63
N GLY A 6 -28.23 0.36 81.58
CA GLY A 6 -28.22 1.84 81.61
C GLY A 6 -27.13 2.54 80.82
N MET A 7 -27.41 2.88 79.55
CA MET A 7 -26.60 3.75 78.69
C MET A 7 -26.41 5.18 79.25
N SER A 8 -25.32 5.89 78.88
CA SER A 8 -25.40 7.06 77.96
C SER A 8 -24.14 7.96 77.85
N TYR A 9 -23.90 8.36 76.60
CA TYR A 9 -23.33 9.59 75.98
C TYR A 9 -21.90 10.13 76.26
N ASP A 10 -21.17 10.18 75.13
CA ASP A 10 -20.31 11.24 74.58
C ASP A 10 -19.11 11.81 75.37
N THR A 11 -17.90 11.62 74.82
CA THR A 11 -17.21 12.63 74.00
C THR A 11 -15.76 12.18 73.72
N ASN A 12 -15.39 12.03 72.44
CA ASN A 12 -13.98 12.00 72.05
C ASN A 12 -13.80 12.84 70.77
N PRO A 13 -12.88 13.82 70.75
CA PRO A 13 -12.82 14.80 69.68
C PRO A 13 -12.14 14.26 68.41
N SER A 14 -12.88 14.38 67.31
CA SER A 14 -12.45 14.77 65.96
C SER A 14 -10.97 14.55 65.59
N GLN A 15 -10.67 13.41 64.96
CA GLN A 15 -9.56 13.32 64.01
C GLN A 15 -10.06 13.76 62.62
N PRO A 16 -9.28 14.53 61.83
CA PRO A 16 -9.68 14.93 60.50
C PRO A 16 -9.74 13.70 59.59
N VAL A 17 -10.94 13.41 59.08
CA VAL A 17 -11.14 12.45 57.99
C VAL A 17 -10.52 13.08 56.74
N PHE A 18 -9.31 12.65 56.41
CA PHE A 18 -8.78 12.83 55.06
C PHE A 18 -9.62 11.95 54.13
N SER A 19 -10.58 12.56 53.45
CA SER A 19 -11.18 11.98 52.26
C SER A 19 -10.07 11.78 51.24
N GLN A 20 -9.60 10.55 51.09
CA GLN A 20 -8.79 10.15 49.96
C GLN A 20 -9.67 10.27 48.72
N SER A 21 -9.64 11.44 48.06
CA SER A 21 -9.98 11.55 46.67
C SER A 21 -9.03 10.64 45.89
N GLN A 22 -9.55 9.51 45.41
CA GLN A 22 -8.87 8.68 44.44
C GLN A 22 -8.37 9.57 43.29
N PRO A 23 -7.10 9.48 42.88
CA PRO A 23 -6.66 10.15 41.67
C PRO A 23 -7.44 9.56 40.49
N GLN A 24 -8.31 10.37 39.90
CA GLN A 24 -8.95 10.08 38.63
C GLN A 24 -7.87 9.83 37.56
N GLY A 25 -7.93 8.64 36.96
CA GLY A 25 -7.41 8.38 35.61
C GLY A 25 -5.90 8.30 35.46
N GLN A 26 -5.26 7.29 36.05
CA GLN A 26 -4.11 6.70 35.34
C GLN A 26 -4.70 5.91 34.15
N PRO A 27 -4.26 6.13 32.91
CA PRO A 27 -4.70 5.31 31.80
C PRO A 27 -4.35 3.86 32.13
N HIS A 28 -5.39 3.02 32.23
CA HIS A 28 -5.23 1.58 32.39
C HIS A 28 -4.52 1.10 31.12
N TYR A 29 -3.21 0.82 31.21
CA TYR A 29 -2.45 0.28 30.10
C TYR A 29 -2.88 -1.17 29.91
N ASP A 30 -3.65 -1.43 28.86
CA ASP A 30 -3.95 -2.78 28.41
C ASP A 30 -2.78 -3.24 27.51
N PRO A 31 -1.94 -4.19 27.96
CA PRO A 31 -0.83 -4.71 27.16
C PRO A 31 -1.29 -5.42 25.89
N ASP A 32 -2.57 -5.77 25.77
CA ASP A 32 -3.17 -6.38 24.59
C ASP A 32 -3.77 -5.36 23.61
N ARG A 33 -3.83 -4.07 23.99
CA ARG A 33 -4.29 -2.98 23.13
C ARG A 33 -3.34 -2.80 21.94
N LYS A 34 -3.87 -2.97 20.73
CA LYS A 34 -3.11 -2.80 19.49
C LYS A 34 -3.07 -1.33 19.11
N MET A 35 -1.86 -0.83 18.90
CA MET A 35 -1.61 0.55 18.50
C MET A 35 -0.75 0.55 17.24
N ILE A 36 -1.00 1.49 16.33
CA ILE A 36 -0.28 1.65 15.07
C ILE A 36 0.26 3.06 14.98
N ASP A 37 1.55 3.16 14.70
CA ASP A 37 2.16 4.37 14.18
C ASP A 37 2.53 4.09 12.71
N LEU A 38 1.97 4.90 11.81
CA LEU A 38 2.17 4.77 10.36
C LEU A 38 2.76 6.07 9.83
N VAL A 39 3.90 6.02 9.13
CA VAL A 39 4.51 7.19 8.49
C VAL A 39 4.49 7.02 6.99
N PHE A 40 3.90 7.97 6.28
CA PHE A 40 4.07 8.08 4.84
C PHE A 40 5.32 8.88 4.54
N VAL A 41 6.23 8.32 3.74
CA VAL A 41 7.37 9.03 3.18
C VAL A 41 7.07 9.23 1.71
N GLN A 42 6.76 10.47 1.33
CA GLN A 42 6.21 10.81 0.02
C GLN A 42 7.23 11.61 -0.79
N ASP A 43 7.64 11.04 -1.91
CA ASP A 43 8.36 11.76 -2.95
C ASP A 43 7.47 12.88 -3.52
N CYS A 44 8.00 14.10 -3.59
CA CYS A 44 7.31 15.29 -4.09
C CYS A 44 7.99 15.93 -5.31
N THR A 45 8.76 15.15 -6.05
CA THR A 45 9.45 15.55 -7.29
C THR A 45 8.48 15.56 -8.47
N GLY A 46 8.90 16.10 -9.62
CA GLY A 46 8.01 16.41 -10.75
C GLY A 46 7.14 15.26 -11.26
N SER A 47 7.60 14.01 -11.18
CA SER A 47 6.88 12.82 -11.65
C SER A 47 5.75 12.36 -10.72
N GLN A 48 5.74 12.82 -9.46
CA GLN A 48 4.90 12.24 -8.41
C GLN A 48 3.48 12.81 -8.32
N GLY A 49 3.09 13.72 -9.21
CA GLY A 49 1.83 14.47 -9.08
C GLY A 49 0.57 13.59 -8.98
N SER A 50 0.51 12.50 -9.76
CA SER A 50 -0.62 11.56 -9.73
C SER A 50 -0.67 10.75 -8.42
N TYR A 51 0.49 10.35 -7.89
CA TYR A 51 0.59 9.59 -6.64
C TYR A 51 0.24 10.46 -5.43
N ILE A 52 0.72 11.71 -5.37
CA ILE A 52 0.32 12.68 -4.34
C ILE A 52 -1.20 12.92 -4.37
N SER A 53 -1.76 13.08 -5.57
CA SER A 53 -3.20 13.28 -5.76
C SER A 53 -4.00 12.06 -5.29
N SER A 54 -3.53 10.85 -5.60
CA SER A 54 -4.15 9.61 -5.15
C SER A 54 -4.06 9.43 -3.63
N ALA A 55 -2.89 9.67 -3.04
CA ALA A 55 -2.70 9.59 -1.60
C ALA A 55 -3.62 10.59 -0.87
N THR A 56 -3.68 11.84 -1.34
CA THR A 56 -4.55 12.89 -0.78
C THR A 56 -6.03 12.50 -0.85
N ARG A 57 -6.46 11.88 -1.96
CA ARG A 57 -7.85 11.44 -2.15
C ARG A 57 -8.23 10.27 -1.24
N ASN A 58 -7.30 9.33 -1.05
CA ASN A 58 -7.59 8.04 -0.45
C ASN A 58 -7.16 7.92 1.02
N ILE A 59 -6.44 8.87 1.61
CA ILE A 59 -5.91 8.75 2.97
C ILE A 59 -6.99 8.48 4.03
N GLU A 60 -8.15 9.15 3.92
CA GLU A 60 -9.28 8.94 4.83
C GLU A 60 -9.81 7.51 4.69
N THR A 61 -9.99 7.01 3.47
CA THR A 61 -10.43 5.65 3.17
C THR A 61 -9.41 4.60 3.64
N ILE A 62 -8.12 4.84 3.46
CA ILE A 62 -7.04 3.96 3.94
C ILE A 62 -7.13 3.82 5.47
N CYS A 63 -7.23 4.94 6.18
CA CYS A 63 -7.30 4.93 7.65
C CYS A 63 -8.60 4.30 8.15
N ALA A 64 -9.72 4.58 7.47
CA ALA A 64 -11.01 3.94 7.76
C ALA A 64 -10.92 2.42 7.64
N HIS A 65 -10.37 1.87 6.55
CA HIS A 65 -10.22 0.42 6.39
C HIS A 65 -9.29 -0.22 7.41
N ILE A 66 -8.20 0.47 7.80
CA ILE A 66 -7.32 -0.01 8.87
C ILE A 66 -8.10 -0.11 10.19
N PHE A 67 -8.93 0.89 10.50
CA PHE A 67 -9.77 0.90 11.70
C PHE A 67 -10.87 -0.17 11.65
N GLU A 68 -11.62 -0.23 10.54
CA GLU A 68 -12.72 -1.17 10.27
C GLU A 68 -12.28 -2.63 10.24
N SER A 69 -10.98 -2.91 10.10
CA SER A 69 -10.43 -4.27 10.22
C SER A 69 -10.68 -4.93 11.59
N GLY A 70 -11.20 -4.17 12.57
CA GLY A 70 -11.48 -4.64 13.93
C GLY A 70 -10.22 -4.89 14.76
N ARG A 71 -9.07 -4.37 14.29
CA ARG A 71 -7.79 -4.51 14.97
C ARG A 71 -7.56 -3.41 16.01
N LEU A 72 -8.19 -2.26 15.85
CA LEU A 72 -8.06 -1.08 16.71
C LEU A 72 -9.36 -0.87 17.50
N GLN A 73 -9.25 -0.32 18.70
CA GLN A 73 -10.39 -0.10 19.59
C GLN A 73 -10.84 1.37 19.55
N GLU A 74 -9.87 2.28 19.56
CA GLU A 74 -10.10 3.73 19.61
C GLU A 74 -9.39 4.45 18.46
N PRO A 75 -9.91 5.59 17.97
CA PRO A 75 -9.26 6.37 16.91
C PRO A 75 -7.80 6.73 17.22
N GLU A 76 -7.45 6.97 18.49
CA GLU A 76 -6.09 7.28 18.94
C GLU A 76 -5.12 6.09 18.85
N ASP A 77 -5.62 4.88 18.62
CA ASP A 77 -4.78 3.71 18.37
C ASP A 77 -4.00 3.87 17.07
N LEU A 78 -4.58 4.54 16.07
CA LEU A 78 -3.90 4.90 14.83
C LEU A 78 -3.36 6.33 14.91
N ARG A 79 -2.05 6.47 14.80
CA ARG A 79 -1.42 7.76 14.51
C ARG A 79 -0.74 7.72 13.16
N VAL A 80 -0.93 8.77 12.39
CA VAL A 80 -0.32 8.90 11.07
C VAL A 80 0.60 10.11 11.05
N GLY A 81 1.82 9.90 10.57
CA GLY A 81 2.81 10.92 10.28
C GLY A 81 3.05 11.03 8.77
N LEU A 82 3.61 12.17 8.35
CA LEU A 82 3.96 12.41 6.95
C LEU A 82 5.34 13.06 6.88
N VAL A 83 6.22 12.49 6.04
CA VAL A 83 7.46 13.11 5.63
C VAL A 83 7.41 13.26 4.12
N ALA A 84 7.46 14.49 3.64
CA ALA A 84 7.62 14.78 2.23
C ALA A 84 9.09 15.09 1.94
N TYR A 85 9.63 14.64 0.82
CA TYR A 85 10.98 15.01 0.38
C TYR A 85 10.99 15.39 -1.10
N ARG A 86 12.02 16.14 -1.51
CA ARG A 86 12.36 16.43 -2.90
C ARG A 86 13.83 16.10 -3.14
N ASP A 87 14.60 17.08 -3.57
CA ASP A 87 16.01 16.93 -3.88
C ASP A 87 16.85 17.92 -3.09
N HIS A 88 18.16 17.72 -3.08
CA HIS A 88 19.13 18.64 -2.53
C HIS A 88 19.47 19.77 -3.53
N PRO A 89 19.87 20.96 -3.04
CA PRO A 89 20.48 21.96 -3.91
C PRO A 89 21.77 21.42 -4.55
N PRO A 90 22.01 21.63 -5.86
CA PRO A 90 21.35 22.61 -6.72
C PRO A 90 20.11 22.11 -7.50
N GLN A 91 19.71 20.84 -7.38
CA GLN A 91 18.58 20.30 -8.15
C GLN A 91 17.25 20.88 -7.67
N ASP A 92 17.09 21.08 -6.35
CA ASP A 92 15.98 21.81 -5.75
C ASP A 92 16.48 22.91 -4.81
N HIS A 93 15.90 24.11 -4.92
CA HIS A 93 16.25 25.29 -4.11
C HIS A 93 15.15 25.69 -3.10
N THR A 94 14.07 24.93 -3.02
CA THR A 94 12.89 25.24 -2.19
C THR A 94 12.99 24.60 -0.81
N TRP A 95 13.07 23.28 -0.75
CA TRP A 95 13.20 22.50 0.49
C TRP A 95 13.58 21.05 0.15
N VAL A 96 14.41 20.43 0.99
CA VAL A 96 14.80 19.02 0.85
C VAL A 96 13.73 18.11 1.45
N TYR A 97 13.21 18.45 2.63
CA TYR A 97 12.13 17.71 3.28
C TYR A 97 11.16 18.61 4.05
N LYS A 98 9.97 18.09 4.31
CA LYS A 98 8.98 18.61 5.26
C LYS A 98 8.52 17.47 6.16
N LYS A 99 8.57 17.70 7.47
CA LYS A 99 8.15 16.73 8.50
C LYS A 99 6.84 17.20 9.14
N PHE A 100 5.84 16.33 9.14
CA PHE A 100 4.58 16.49 9.83
C PHE A 100 4.46 15.38 10.87
N ASP A 101 4.37 15.77 12.15
CA ASP A 101 4.38 14.85 13.27
C ASP A 101 3.13 13.96 13.33
N PHE A 102 3.19 12.92 14.17
CA PHE A 102 2.09 11.99 14.37
C PHE A 102 0.82 12.67 14.88
N THR A 103 -0.31 12.35 14.25
CA THR A 103 -1.64 12.76 14.69
C THR A 103 -2.66 11.63 14.48
N SER A 104 -3.69 11.57 15.33
CA SER A 104 -4.88 10.73 15.11
C SER A 104 -5.98 11.46 14.32
N ASP A 105 -5.84 12.78 14.10
CA ASP A 105 -6.75 13.54 13.24
C ASP A 105 -6.37 13.33 11.76
N ILE A 106 -7.05 12.39 11.12
CA ILE A 106 -6.84 12.05 9.71
C ILE A 106 -7.18 13.22 8.77
N SER A 107 -8.06 14.12 9.18
CA SER A 107 -8.39 15.33 8.40
C SER A 107 -7.18 16.27 8.32
N SER A 108 -6.43 16.40 9.42
CA SER A 108 -5.16 17.14 9.44
C SER A 108 -4.11 16.50 8.53
N VAL A 109 -4.04 15.17 8.47
CA VAL A 109 -3.11 14.45 7.56
C VAL A 109 -3.48 14.70 6.10
N ARG A 110 -4.77 14.60 5.76
CA ARG A 110 -5.27 14.96 4.43
C ARG A 110 -4.97 16.41 4.06
N HIS A 111 -5.14 17.33 5.01
CA HIS A 111 -4.77 18.73 4.79
C HIS A 111 -3.29 18.87 4.49
N ASN A 112 -2.41 18.24 5.28
CA ASN A 112 -0.95 18.27 5.05
C ASN A 112 -0.59 17.75 3.66
N LEU A 113 -1.15 16.60 3.25
CA LEU A 113 -0.99 16.05 1.89
C LEU A 113 -1.45 17.03 0.81
N SER A 114 -2.58 17.72 1.02
CA SER A 114 -3.11 18.70 0.06
C SER A 114 -2.22 19.95 -0.13
N THR A 115 -1.28 20.20 0.80
CA THR A 115 -0.28 21.28 0.65
C THR A 115 0.91 20.88 -0.23
N LEU A 116 1.06 19.59 -0.55
CA LEU A 116 2.15 19.08 -1.35
C LEU A 116 1.82 19.19 -2.84
N TYR A 117 2.85 19.49 -3.62
CA TYR A 117 2.77 19.51 -5.08
C TYR A 117 4.09 19.02 -5.67
N ALA A 118 3.97 18.28 -6.77
CA ALA A 118 5.08 17.69 -7.50
C ALA A 118 5.87 18.76 -8.26
N THR A 119 7.14 18.95 -7.91
CA THR A 119 8.12 19.78 -8.66
C THR A 119 9.52 19.51 -8.13
N GLY A 120 10.54 20.02 -8.82
CA GLY A 120 11.95 19.76 -8.47
C GLY A 120 12.45 18.43 -9.04
N GLY A 121 13.60 17.99 -8.52
CA GLY A 121 14.44 16.92 -9.08
C GLY A 121 15.34 17.44 -10.21
N GLY A 122 16.08 16.55 -10.87
CA GLY A 122 16.79 16.91 -12.11
C GLY A 122 17.85 15.93 -12.59
N ASP A 123 18.56 15.29 -11.68
CA ASP A 123 19.63 14.32 -11.97
C ASP A 123 19.18 12.85 -11.92
N GLY A 124 17.97 12.60 -11.44
CA GLY A 124 17.31 11.30 -11.48
C GLY A 124 17.11 10.71 -10.08
N PRO A 125 18.18 10.41 -9.33
CA PRO A 125 18.07 10.10 -7.90
C PRO A 125 17.57 11.31 -7.11
N GLU A 126 17.03 11.07 -5.92
CA GLU A 126 16.36 12.11 -5.11
C GLU A 126 16.77 12.01 -3.62
N ALA A 127 16.33 12.94 -2.78
CA ALA A 127 16.66 13.01 -1.34
C ALA A 127 15.92 11.97 -0.48
N VAL A 128 15.77 10.73 -0.96
CA VAL A 128 15.12 9.61 -0.28
C VAL A 128 15.75 9.36 1.09
N THR A 129 17.09 9.43 1.17
CA THR A 129 17.85 9.25 2.42
C THR A 129 17.43 10.26 3.49
N ALA A 130 17.31 11.54 3.13
CA ALA A 130 16.85 12.58 4.03
C ALA A 130 15.42 12.28 4.52
N GLY A 131 14.53 11.89 3.61
CA GLY A 131 13.16 11.49 3.95
C GLY A 131 13.09 10.32 4.94
N LEU A 132 13.85 9.24 4.70
CA LEU A 132 13.92 8.09 5.58
C LEU A 132 14.52 8.44 6.95
N TYR A 133 15.54 9.31 7.00
CA TYR A 133 16.12 9.77 8.26
C TYR A 133 15.11 10.57 9.11
N GLN A 134 14.33 11.45 8.48
CA GLN A 134 13.28 12.18 9.20
C GLN A 134 12.19 11.24 9.73
N ALA A 135 11.81 10.20 8.99
CA ALA A 135 10.86 9.19 9.45
C ALA A 135 11.42 8.38 10.64
N LEU A 136 12.70 8.01 10.57
CA LEU A 136 13.38 7.35 11.69
C LEU A 136 13.33 8.20 12.96
N THR A 137 13.54 9.52 12.88
CA THR A 137 13.60 10.43 14.04
C THR A 137 12.23 10.93 14.54
N MET A 138 11.12 10.34 14.09
CA MET A 138 9.79 10.65 14.62
C MET A 138 9.58 10.09 16.05
N ASP A 139 8.56 10.60 16.74
CA ASP A 139 8.19 10.20 18.11
C ASP A 139 7.32 8.94 18.14
N TRP A 140 7.95 7.81 17.83
CA TRP A 140 7.32 6.49 17.79
C TRP A 140 6.94 5.98 19.19
N ARG A 141 5.69 5.52 19.39
CA ARG A 141 5.25 4.86 20.62
C ARG A 141 5.92 3.50 20.76
N ASP A 142 6.54 3.22 21.91
CA ASP A 142 7.23 1.95 22.14
C ASP A 142 6.33 0.73 21.91
N GLN A 143 5.06 0.81 22.33
CA GLN A 143 4.09 -0.29 22.28
C GLN A 143 3.33 -0.39 20.95
N ALA A 144 3.50 0.59 20.05
CA ALA A 144 2.85 0.55 18.74
C ALA A 144 3.59 -0.36 17.76
N SER A 145 2.84 -0.95 16.84
CA SER A 145 3.38 -1.48 15.57
C SER A 145 3.82 -0.30 14.72
N LYS A 146 5.10 -0.28 14.29
CA LYS A 146 5.73 0.88 13.65
C LYS A 146 5.98 0.59 12.19
N MET A 147 5.39 1.38 11.30
CA MET A 147 5.45 1.13 9.86
C MET A 147 5.76 2.42 9.11
N VAL A 148 6.67 2.31 8.15
CA VAL A 148 6.93 3.36 7.14
C VAL A 148 6.41 2.85 5.81
N VAL A 149 5.67 3.69 5.08
CA VAL A 149 5.31 3.47 3.68
C VAL A 149 6.01 4.53 2.84
N LEU A 150 7.05 4.13 2.12
CA LEU A 150 7.74 4.98 1.15
C LEU A 150 7.03 4.86 -0.21
N ILE A 151 6.72 5.99 -0.85
CA ILE A 151 6.10 6.08 -2.18
C ILE A 151 7.03 6.91 -3.07
N ALA A 152 7.69 6.26 -4.04
CA ALA A 152 8.67 6.91 -4.90
C ALA A 152 8.86 6.18 -6.23
N ASP A 153 9.33 6.90 -7.26
CA ASP A 153 9.79 6.35 -8.54
C ASP A 153 11.30 6.56 -8.81
N ALA A 154 12.04 7.10 -7.85
CA ALA A 154 13.47 7.35 -7.94
C ALA A 154 14.26 6.77 -6.75
N PRO A 155 15.54 6.38 -6.95
CA PRO A 155 16.41 5.92 -5.87
C PRO A 155 17.01 7.06 -5.03
N PRO A 156 17.61 6.77 -3.86
CA PRO A 156 18.50 7.73 -3.21
C PRO A 156 19.77 7.97 -4.02
N HIS A 157 20.37 9.13 -3.78
CA HIS A 157 21.74 9.43 -4.21
C HIS A 157 22.77 8.43 -3.66
N GLY A 158 23.86 8.25 -4.43
CA GLY A 158 25.04 7.49 -4.04
C GLY A 158 25.01 6.00 -4.40
N ILE A 159 23.92 5.50 -4.96
CA ILE A 159 23.81 4.08 -5.35
C ILE A 159 24.48 3.75 -6.70
N GLY A 160 25.11 4.75 -7.34
CA GLY A 160 25.83 4.61 -8.60
C GLY A 160 24.95 4.72 -9.85
N GLU A 161 23.82 5.43 -9.76
CA GLU A 161 23.00 5.71 -10.94
C GLU A 161 23.69 6.66 -11.91
N PHE A 162 23.41 6.47 -13.20
CA PHE A 162 23.92 7.38 -14.22
C PHE A 162 23.24 8.75 -14.10
N GLY A 163 24.04 9.80 -14.02
CA GLY A 163 23.55 11.18 -13.98
C GLY A 163 23.46 11.78 -12.58
N ASP A 164 23.63 10.97 -11.53
CA ASP A 164 23.56 11.39 -10.12
C ASP A 164 24.48 12.59 -9.82
N GLY A 165 23.90 13.72 -9.39
CA GLY A 165 24.63 14.92 -8.99
C GLY A 165 25.30 14.79 -7.63
N PHE A 166 24.96 13.75 -6.86
CA PHE A 166 25.47 13.49 -5.51
C PHE A 166 26.01 12.05 -5.41
N ASP A 167 26.99 11.76 -6.27
CA ASP A 167 27.55 10.42 -6.44
C ASP A 167 28.16 9.82 -5.15
N GLU A 168 28.60 10.65 -4.20
CA GLU A 168 29.13 10.21 -2.90
C GLU A 168 28.05 9.92 -1.84
N GLY A 169 26.77 10.01 -2.21
CA GLY A 169 25.64 9.82 -1.30
C GLY A 169 24.96 11.11 -0.88
N SER A 170 24.03 11.01 0.07
CA SER A 170 23.24 12.17 0.48
C SER A 170 24.12 13.25 1.12
N PRO A 171 23.99 14.53 0.70
CA PRO A 171 24.74 15.65 1.26
C PRO A 171 24.57 15.88 2.77
N ASP A 172 23.53 15.34 3.38
CA ASP A 172 23.30 15.42 4.82
C ASP A 172 24.18 14.46 5.63
N GLY A 173 24.95 13.59 4.95
CA GLY A 173 25.90 12.66 5.55
C GLY A 173 25.26 11.40 6.12
N HIS A 174 23.97 11.16 5.85
CA HIS A 174 23.30 9.94 6.26
C HIS A 174 23.46 8.83 5.21
N ASP A 175 23.53 7.59 5.70
CA ASP A 175 23.60 6.39 4.86
C ASP A 175 22.26 5.65 4.94
N PRO A 176 21.59 5.37 3.81
CA PRO A 176 20.26 4.78 3.83
C PRO A 176 20.26 3.29 4.24
N ILE A 177 21.36 2.56 4.09
CA ILE A 177 21.50 1.19 4.59
C ILE A 177 21.60 1.21 6.12
N LEU A 178 22.38 2.13 6.68
CA LEU A 178 22.44 2.34 8.14
C LEU A 178 21.08 2.76 8.71
N ILE A 179 20.36 3.66 8.03
CA ILE A 179 18.99 4.06 8.43
C ILE A 179 18.07 2.84 8.46
N ALA A 180 18.09 1.99 7.43
CA ALA A 180 17.25 0.79 7.39
C ALA A 180 17.56 -0.18 8.54
N ARG A 181 18.85 -0.36 8.90
CA ARG A 181 19.23 -1.16 10.07
C ARG A 181 18.76 -0.54 11.39
N GLN A 182 18.86 0.78 11.52
CA GLN A 182 18.34 1.51 12.69
C GLN A 182 16.80 1.44 12.79
N MET A 183 16.10 1.46 11.65
CA MET A 183 14.66 1.20 11.59
C MET A 183 14.37 -0.24 12.07
N ALA A 184 15.06 -1.24 11.53
CA ALA A 184 14.88 -2.63 11.90
C ALA A 184 15.13 -2.88 13.40
N SER A 185 16.22 -2.34 13.97
CA SER A 185 16.54 -2.47 15.39
C SER A 185 15.52 -1.77 16.31
N ARG A 186 14.80 -0.76 15.79
CA ARG A 186 13.69 -0.08 16.48
C ARG A 186 12.33 -0.71 16.22
N GLY A 187 12.28 -1.82 15.47
CA GLY A 187 11.06 -2.50 15.09
C GLY A 187 10.18 -1.71 14.11
N ILE A 188 10.79 -0.81 13.34
CA ILE A 188 10.13 -0.03 12.28
C ILE A 188 10.25 -0.82 10.98
N THR A 189 9.12 -1.27 10.44
CA THR A 189 9.04 -2.01 9.18
C THR A 189 8.87 -1.05 8.01
N LEU A 190 9.70 -1.17 6.95
CA LEU A 190 9.59 -0.34 5.74
C LEU A 190 8.85 -1.10 4.63
N PHE A 191 7.72 -0.56 4.22
CA PHE A 191 7.03 -0.92 2.98
C PHE A 191 7.39 0.08 1.90
N PHE A 192 7.82 -0.41 0.75
CA PHE A 192 8.12 0.43 -0.40
C PHE A 192 7.10 0.23 -1.50
N VAL A 193 6.32 1.26 -1.77
CA VAL A 193 5.43 1.34 -2.93
C VAL A 193 6.22 1.92 -4.10
N ALA A 194 6.66 1.02 -4.97
CA ALA A 194 7.49 1.33 -6.11
C ALA A 194 6.64 1.85 -7.27
N CYS A 195 6.76 3.13 -7.60
CA CYS A 195 6.01 3.75 -8.69
C CYS A 195 6.63 3.35 -10.05
N GLU A 196 5.98 2.42 -10.73
CA GLU A 196 6.47 1.80 -11.96
C GLU A 196 5.74 2.38 -13.19
N PRO A 197 6.40 2.46 -14.36
CA PRO A 197 7.67 1.82 -14.74
C PRO A 197 8.94 2.66 -14.50
N ALA A 198 8.80 3.85 -13.91
CA ALA A 198 9.88 4.82 -13.81
C ALA A 198 11.05 4.31 -12.95
N LEU A 199 10.74 3.70 -11.80
CA LEU A 199 11.76 3.13 -10.91
C LEU A 199 12.66 2.09 -11.61
N SER A 200 12.07 1.17 -12.39
CA SER A 200 12.86 0.15 -13.09
C SER A 200 13.68 0.68 -14.27
N GLY A 201 13.56 1.97 -14.60
CA GLY A 201 14.45 2.66 -15.55
C GLY A 201 15.87 2.85 -15.02
N TYR A 202 16.03 2.87 -13.69
CA TYR A 202 17.30 2.98 -13.00
C TYR A 202 18.05 1.65 -12.98
N SER A 203 19.38 1.68 -12.83
CA SER A 203 20.28 0.51 -12.92
C SER A 203 20.34 -0.33 -11.65
N TYR A 204 20.08 0.26 -10.48
CA TYR A 204 20.26 -0.37 -9.16
C TYR A 204 19.06 -0.13 -8.21
N ALA A 205 18.18 0.84 -8.50
CA ALA A 205 17.06 1.22 -7.64
C ALA A 205 16.19 0.05 -7.13
N THR A 206 15.71 -0.82 -8.02
CA THR A 206 14.87 -1.98 -7.63
C THR A 206 15.57 -2.90 -6.64
N ASP A 207 16.86 -3.19 -6.87
CA ASP A 207 17.64 -4.09 -6.03
C ASP A 207 17.94 -3.45 -4.67
N PHE A 208 18.23 -2.16 -4.68
CA PHE A 208 18.45 -1.36 -3.48
C PHE A 208 17.22 -1.37 -2.57
N PHE A 209 16.04 -1.04 -3.10
CA PHE A 209 14.84 -1.00 -2.27
C PHE A 209 14.39 -2.39 -1.79
N LYS A 210 14.56 -3.45 -2.60
CA LYS A 210 14.36 -4.84 -2.13
C LYS A 210 15.23 -5.16 -0.92
N ALA A 211 16.51 -4.74 -0.93
CA ALA A 211 17.39 -4.95 0.21
C ALA A 211 16.93 -4.18 1.45
N LEU A 212 16.53 -2.93 1.32
CA LEU A 212 16.01 -2.12 2.45
C LEU A 212 14.73 -2.71 3.05
N THR A 213 13.79 -3.16 2.22
CA THR A 213 12.57 -3.83 2.71
C THR A 213 12.91 -5.16 3.37
N ASN A 214 13.90 -5.92 2.87
CA ASN A 214 14.34 -7.16 3.49
C ASN A 214 15.00 -6.94 4.85
N ILE A 215 15.86 -5.92 4.98
CA ILE A 215 16.52 -5.55 6.25
C ILE A 215 15.46 -5.26 7.33
N THR A 216 14.43 -4.53 6.97
CA THR A 216 13.35 -4.10 7.89
C THR A 216 12.20 -5.10 7.99
N SER A 217 12.29 -6.25 7.31
CA SER A 217 11.22 -7.26 7.25
C SER A 217 9.88 -6.76 6.67
N GLY A 218 9.94 -5.75 5.80
CA GLY A 218 8.79 -5.23 5.05
C GLY A 218 8.66 -5.84 3.66
N LEU A 219 8.02 -5.11 2.75
CA LEU A 219 7.76 -5.56 1.38
C LEU A 219 7.92 -4.42 0.36
N MET A 220 8.38 -4.78 -0.83
CA MET A 220 8.33 -3.93 -2.01
C MET A 220 7.11 -4.28 -2.86
N LEU A 221 6.30 -3.29 -3.18
CA LEU A 221 5.03 -3.41 -3.89
C LEU A 221 5.13 -2.62 -5.20
N PRO A 222 5.25 -3.28 -6.37
CA PRO A 222 5.25 -2.57 -7.65
C PRO A 222 3.88 -1.96 -7.91
N LEU A 223 3.80 -0.65 -8.07
CA LEU A 223 2.58 0.08 -8.32
C LEU A 223 2.58 0.59 -9.76
N THR A 224 1.80 -0.06 -10.63
CA THR A 224 1.71 0.32 -12.05
C THR A 224 0.73 1.47 -12.31
N THR A 225 -0.20 1.72 -11.38
CA THR A 225 -1.16 2.83 -11.43
C THR A 225 -1.43 3.39 -10.05
N ALA A 226 -1.64 4.71 -9.95
CA ALA A 226 -1.87 5.38 -8.67
C ALA A 226 -3.18 4.95 -7.97
N ASP A 227 -4.15 4.38 -8.69
CA ASP A 227 -5.44 3.93 -8.13
C ASP A 227 -5.30 2.70 -7.22
N LEU A 228 -4.24 1.92 -7.40
CA LEU A 228 -3.95 0.74 -6.58
C LEU A 228 -3.26 1.08 -5.24
N LEU A 229 -2.88 2.35 -5.04
CA LEU A 229 -2.09 2.79 -3.89
C LEU A 229 -2.76 2.45 -2.55
N ALA A 230 -4.07 2.73 -2.44
CA ALA A 230 -4.82 2.46 -1.22
C ALA A 230 -4.85 0.97 -0.86
N HIS A 231 -5.07 0.10 -1.85
CA HIS A 231 -5.11 -1.35 -1.67
C HIS A 231 -3.75 -1.89 -1.22
N ALA A 232 -2.66 -1.41 -1.83
CA ALA A 232 -1.30 -1.80 -1.47
C ALA A 232 -0.97 -1.42 -0.01
N ILE A 233 -1.35 -0.20 0.41
CA ILE A 233 -1.10 0.30 1.77
C ILE A 233 -1.91 -0.49 2.80
N VAL A 234 -3.24 -0.58 2.60
CA VAL A 234 -4.14 -1.28 3.55
C VAL A 234 -3.71 -2.72 3.70
N GLY A 235 -3.47 -3.43 2.59
CA GLY A 235 -3.03 -4.82 2.63
C GLY A 235 -1.74 -5.00 3.43
N SER A 236 -0.75 -4.13 3.22
CA SER A 236 0.56 -4.23 3.87
C SER A 236 0.48 -3.96 5.36
N VAL A 237 -0.29 -2.95 5.77
CA VAL A 237 -0.52 -2.62 7.18
C VAL A 237 -1.23 -3.79 7.88
N LEU A 238 -2.28 -4.35 7.28
CA LEU A 238 -3.04 -5.44 7.87
C LEU A 238 -2.25 -6.75 7.97
N GLU A 239 -1.46 -7.08 6.94
CA GLU A 239 -0.53 -8.20 6.99
C GLU A 239 0.50 -8.01 8.13
N ASN A 240 1.10 -6.82 8.25
CA ASN A 240 2.07 -6.54 9.30
C ASN A 240 1.48 -6.70 10.70
N LEU A 241 0.26 -6.21 10.93
CA LEU A 241 -0.44 -6.38 12.21
C LEU A 241 -0.62 -7.84 12.61
N ASP A 242 -0.86 -8.72 11.64
CA ASP A 242 -1.00 -10.15 11.87
C ASP A 242 0.36 -10.79 12.20
N MET A 243 1.42 -10.40 11.49
CA MET A 243 2.78 -10.84 11.82
C MET A 243 3.24 -10.35 13.19
N GLU A 244 2.92 -9.11 13.59
CA GLU A 244 3.29 -8.53 14.89
C GLU A 244 2.71 -9.31 16.07
N ARG A 245 1.52 -9.91 15.91
CA ARG A 245 0.98 -10.85 16.90
C ARG A 245 1.88 -12.07 17.03
N LEU A 246 2.26 -12.70 15.91
CA LEU A 246 3.10 -13.89 15.92
C LEU A 246 4.49 -13.59 16.50
N ILE A 247 5.11 -12.46 16.13
CA ILE A 247 6.41 -12.04 16.65
C ILE A 247 6.38 -11.86 18.17
N ARG A 248 5.33 -11.26 18.72
CA ARG A 248 5.20 -11.16 20.19
C ARG A 248 5.11 -12.52 20.87
N GLU A 249 4.52 -13.50 20.21
CA GLU A 249 4.33 -14.84 20.77
C GLU A 249 5.59 -15.70 20.68
N VAL A 250 6.23 -15.76 19.50
CA VAL A 250 7.34 -16.69 19.22
C VAL A 250 8.71 -16.02 19.18
N GLY A 251 8.77 -14.69 19.14
CA GLY A 251 9.97 -13.94 18.77
C GLY A 251 11.14 -14.14 19.73
N GLN A 252 10.88 -14.23 21.04
CA GLN A 252 11.96 -14.47 22.02
C GLN A 252 12.66 -15.82 21.79
N ALA A 253 11.89 -16.87 21.51
CA ALA A 253 12.43 -18.21 21.26
C ALA A 253 13.20 -18.25 19.94
N VAL A 254 12.65 -17.61 18.89
CA VAL A 254 13.29 -17.50 17.58
C VAL A 254 14.60 -16.73 17.66
N ALA A 255 14.61 -15.59 18.34
CA ALA A 255 15.81 -14.77 18.48
C ALA A 255 16.90 -15.44 19.32
N THR A 256 16.52 -16.19 20.38
CA THR A 256 17.47 -16.96 21.18
C THR A 256 18.23 -17.98 20.35
N ARG A 257 17.57 -18.59 19.34
CA ARG A 257 18.21 -19.52 18.42
C ARG A 257 19.15 -18.82 17.44
N ILE A 258 18.68 -17.74 16.82
CA ILE A 258 19.47 -17.01 15.83
C ILE A 258 20.70 -16.36 16.50
N LEU A 259 20.51 -15.61 17.57
CA LEU A 259 21.57 -14.82 18.21
C LEU A 259 22.33 -15.61 19.28
N GLY A 260 21.63 -16.44 20.06
CA GLY A 260 22.23 -17.18 21.17
C GLY A 260 22.89 -18.49 20.73
N GLN A 261 22.32 -19.18 19.74
CA GLN A 261 22.85 -20.46 19.22
C GLN A 261 23.57 -20.30 17.86
N ASN A 262 23.58 -19.07 17.31
CA ASN A 262 24.22 -18.74 16.04
C ASN A 262 23.70 -19.61 14.87
N GLU A 263 22.41 -19.93 14.89
CA GLU A 263 21.73 -20.64 13.81
C GLU A 263 21.42 -19.70 12.63
N SER A 264 21.39 -20.24 11.41
CA SER A 264 20.99 -19.48 10.22
C SER A 264 19.52 -19.05 10.31
N VAL A 265 19.24 -17.81 9.93
CA VAL A 265 17.86 -17.28 9.85
C VAL A 265 16.99 -18.17 8.98
N ASP A 266 17.50 -18.64 7.85
CA ASP A 266 16.72 -19.46 6.91
C ASP A 266 16.34 -20.83 7.48
N ASP A 267 17.21 -21.42 8.30
CA ASP A 267 16.94 -22.70 8.94
C ASP A 267 15.92 -22.55 10.07
N VAL A 268 16.08 -21.51 10.89
CA VAL A 268 15.10 -21.17 11.94
C VAL A 268 13.75 -20.80 11.34
N ALA A 269 13.73 -20.06 10.22
CA ALA A 269 12.51 -19.71 9.50
C ALA A 269 11.78 -20.93 8.92
N ARG A 270 12.53 -21.92 8.41
CA ARG A 270 11.96 -23.17 7.87
C ARG A 270 11.24 -23.96 8.96
N GLU A 271 11.90 -24.16 10.09
CA GLU A 271 11.29 -24.86 11.22
C GLU A 271 10.12 -24.06 11.84
N LEU A 272 10.25 -22.74 11.93
CA LEU A 272 9.16 -21.87 12.37
C LEU A 272 7.95 -22.01 11.44
N HIS A 273 8.15 -21.99 10.13
CA HIS A 273 7.09 -22.17 9.14
C HIS A 273 6.38 -23.51 9.32
N GLU A 274 7.11 -24.62 9.45
CA GLU A 274 6.55 -25.94 9.72
C GLU A 274 5.71 -25.95 11.01
N ARG A 275 6.19 -25.33 12.09
CA ARG A 275 5.46 -25.23 13.35
C ARG A 275 4.18 -24.41 13.22
N LEU A 276 4.22 -23.29 12.50
CA LEU A 276 3.04 -22.44 12.27
C LEU A 276 2.00 -23.17 11.40
N LEU A 277 2.44 -23.96 10.42
CA LEU A 277 1.56 -24.83 9.64
C LEU A 277 0.89 -25.89 10.50
N LEU A 278 1.64 -26.56 11.39
CA LEU A 278 1.09 -27.57 12.31
C LEU A 278 0.09 -26.98 13.31
N ARG A 279 0.27 -25.71 13.70
CA ARG A 279 -0.67 -24.96 14.53
C ARG A 279 -1.90 -24.45 13.76
N ASN A 280 -1.93 -24.63 12.44
CA ASN A 280 -2.95 -24.09 11.55
C ASN A 280 -3.09 -22.56 11.69
N GLU A 281 -1.97 -21.85 11.85
CA GLU A 281 -1.97 -20.39 11.92
C GLU A 281 -2.25 -19.79 10.54
N SER A 282 -3.16 -18.81 10.51
CA SER A 282 -3.48 -18.02 9.33
C SER A 282 -3.04 -16.57 9.51
N THR A 283 -2.61 -15.95 8.41
CA THR A 283 -2.30 -14.53 8.33
C THR A 283 -2.87 -13.96 7.04
N LYS A 284 -3.24 -12.68 7.06
CA LYS A 284 -3.48 -11.96 5.82
C LYS A 284 -2.19 -11.83 5.02
N LYS A 285 -2.31 -11.90 3.70
CA LYS A 285 -1.22 -11.71 2.75
C LYS A 285 -1.67 -10.80 1.62
N VAL A 286 -0.85 -9.83 1.29
CA VAL A 286 -1.00 -9.07 0.05
C VAL A 286 -0.57 -9.94 -1.11
N VAL A 287 -1.52 -10.34 -1.94
CA VAL A 287 -1.30 -11.08 -3.17
C VAL A 287 -1.29 -10.12 -4.32
N PHE A 288 -0.16 -10.08 -5.02
CA PHE A 288 0.02 -9.33 -6.25
C PHE A 288 0.93 -10.12 -7.19
N GLU A 289 0.75 -9.92 -8.48
CA GLU A 289 1.68 -10.45 -9.47
C GLU A 289 2.93 -9.57 -9.51
N SER A 290 4.09 -10.16 -9.21
CA SER A 290 5.36 -9.47 -9.38
C SER A 290 5.58 -9.17 -10.85
N ILE A 291 5.84 -7.90 -11.17
CA ILE A 291 6.24 -7.47 -12.51
C ILE A 291 7.74 -7.57 -12.72
N TYR A 292 8.51 -7.92 -11.69
CA TYR A 292 9.97 -7.99 -11.75
C TYR A 292 10.45 -9.36 -12.20
N ARG A 293 11.37 -9.37 -13.16
CA ARG A 293 12.11 -10.56 -13.56
C ARG A 293 13.22 -10.83 -12.56
N GLU A 294 13.28 -12.06 -12.06
CA GLU A 294 14.41 -12.52 -11.25
C GLU A 294 15.67 -12.68 -12.13
N SER A 295 16.82 -12.26 -11.59
CA SER A 295 18.12 -12.40 -12.25
C SER A 295 19.21 -12.59 -11.22
N GLU A 296 20.27 -13.30 -11.58
CA GLU A 296 21.42 -13.53 -10.70
C GLU A 296 22.09 -12.22 -10.28
N GLU A 297 22.15 -11.23 -11.17
CA GLU A 297 22.70 -9.91 -10.84
C GLU A 297 21.83 -9.17 -9.82
N SER A 298 20.50 -9.23 -9.96
CA SER A 298 19.57 -8.61 -8.99
C SER A 298 19.69 -9.28 -7.62
N MET A 299 19.69 -10.62 -7.57
CA MET A 299 19.88 -11.36 -6.32
C MET A 299 21.23 -11.04 -5.67
N HIS A 300 22.31 -11.00 -6.46
CA HIS A 300 23.64 -10.61 -5.99
C HIS A 300 23.64 -9.19 -5.41
N ASN A 301 23.04 -8.20 -6.09
CA ASN A 301 23.00 -6.82 -5.61
C ASN A 301 22.22 -6.69 -4.29
N VAL A 302 21.06 -7.35 -4.19
CA VAL A 302 20.26 -7.38 -2.95
C VAL A 302 21.10 -7.93 -1.80
N GLU A 303 21.81 -9.04 -2.03
CA GLU A 303 22.67 -9.67 -1.02
C GLU A 303 23.82 -8.76 -0.58
N ILE A 304 24.46 -8.06 -1.52
CA ILE A 304 25.51 -7.08 -1.22
C ILE A 304 24.97 -5.97 -0.33
N TYR A 305 23.84 -5.35 -0.69
CA TYR A 305 23.24 -4.28 0.11
C TYR A 305 22.82 -4.76 1.51
N MET A 306 22.32 -6.00 1.64
CA MET A 306 21.92 -6.55 2.93
C MET A 306 23.11 -6.75 3.89
N HIS A 307 24.27 -7.16 3.37
CA HIS A 307 25.41 -7.59 4.18
C HIS A 307 26.53 -6.55 4.33
N THR A 308 26.55 -5.51 3.51
CA THR A 308 27.57 -4.45 3.60
C THR A 308 27.21 -3.37 4.61
N PRO A 309 28.13 -2.91 5.48
CA PRO A 309 27.86 -1.89 6.49
C PRO A 309 27.33 -0.56 5.94
N THR A 310 27.84 -0.12 4.79
CA THR A 310 27.55 1.19 4.19
C THR A 310 27.35 1.08 2.69
N LEU A 311 26.70 2.09 2.11
CA LEU A 311 26.49 2.22 0.68
C LEU A 311 27.82 2.35 -0.09
N ALA A 312 28.78 3.08 0.48
CA ALA A 312 30.12 3.24 -0.09
C ALA A 312 30.85 1.89 -0.23
N GLU A 313 30.69 0.98 0.73
CA GLU A 313 31.24 -0.38 0.67
C GLU A 313 30.46 -1.29 -0.28
N ALA A 314 29.14 -1.11 -0.39
CA ALA A 314 28.29 -1.88 -1.30
C ALA A 314 28.64 -1.63 -2.77
N ARG A 315 28.83 -0.35 -3.11
CA ARG A 315 28.85 0.15 -4.48
C ARG A 315 29.86 -0.53 -5.42
N PRO A 316 31.14 -0.77 -5.04
CA PRO A 316 32.11 -1.43 -5.92
C PRO A 316 31.76 -2.87 -6.31
N HIS A 317 30.84 -3.51 -5.59
CA HIS A 317 30.48 -4.91 -5.78
C HIS A 317 29.19 -5.11 -6.57
N LEU A 318 28.50 -4.02 -6.96
CA LEU A 318 27.24 -4.06 -7.68
C LEU A 318 27.42 -4.49 -9.13
N ARG A 319 26.43 -5.21 -9.65
CA ARG A 319 26.39 -5.72 -11.03
C ARG A 319 25.22 -5.12 -11.76
N LYS A 320 25.45 -4.59 -12.96
CA LYS A 320 24.37 -4.07 -13.80
C LYS A 320 23.50 -5.21 -14.33
N VAL A 321 22.20 -5.15 -14.04
CA VAL A 321 21.21 -6.09 -14.59
C VAL A 321 21.09 -5.86 -16.11
N ARG A 322 21.24 -6.92 -16.91
CA ARG A 322 21.18 -6.82 -18.37
C ARG A 322 19.75 -6.94 -18.90
N GLY A 323 19.39 -6.05 -19.83
CA GLY A 323 18.08 -6.04 -20.48
C GLY A 323 16.98 -5.50 -19.56
N SER A 324 15.72 -5.81 -19.88
CA SER A 324 14.57 -5.35 -19.10
C SER A 324 14.55 -6.00 -17.71
N ARG A 325 14.19 -5.22 -16.70
CA ARG A 325 13.91 -5.70 -15.33
C ARG A 325 12.50 -6.27 -15.19
N PHE A 326 11.65 -6.10 -16.18
CA PHE A 326 10.27 -6.57 -16.14
C PHE A 326 10.12 -8.00 -16.66
N THR A 327 9.10 -8.70 -16.17
CA THR A 327 8.67 -9.98 -16.74
C THR A 327 8.17 -9.80 -18.16
N GLU A 328 8.35 -10.84 -18.98
CA GLU A 328 7.88 -10.85 -20.37
C GLU A 328 6.37 -10.61 -20.45
N LYS A 329 5.60 -11.19 -19.52
CA LYS A 329 4.14 -10.98 -19.41
C LYS A 329 3.78 -9.51 -19.22
N TYR A 330 4.46 -8.80 -18.32
CA TYR A 330 4.21 -7.37 -18.09
C TYR A 330 4.56 -6.53 -19.34
N ILE A 331 5.70 -6.84 -19.97
CA ILE A 331 6.15 -6.15 -21.20
C ILE A 331 5.10 -6.31 -22.31
N GLN A 332 4.63 -7.54 -22.54
CA GLN A 332 3.62 -7.84 -23.56
C GLN A 332 2.29 -7.14 -23.28
N ALA A 333 1.79 -7.19 -22.04
CA ALA A 333 0.56 -6.51 -21.65
C ALA A 333 0.64 -4.99 -21.87
N ARG A 334 1.79 -4.39 -21.55
CA ARG A 334 2.03 -2.95 -21.79
C ARG A 334 2.07 -2.60 -23.28
N PHE A 335 2.72 -3.43 -24.11
CA PHE A 335 2.76 -3.21 -25.56
C PHE A 335 1.39 -3.33 -26.22
N GLN A 336 0.57 -4.32 -25.82
CA GLN A 336 -0.80 -4.48 -26.30
C GLN A 336 -1.69 -3.29 -25.94
N THR A 337 -1.53 -2.73 -24.73
CA THR A 337 -2.25 -1.53 -24.30
C THR A 337 -1.82 -0.27 -25.08
N SER A 338 -0.57 -0.21 -25.54
CA SER A 338 -0.01 0.94 -26.26
C SER A 338 -0.25 0.90 -27.78
N SER A 339 -0.75 -0.21 -28.33
CA SER A 339 -0.86 -0.44 -29.79
C SER A 339 -2.26 -0.16 -30.38
N TYR A 340 -3.17 0.42 -29.59
CA TYR A 340 -4.42 1.00 -30.12
C TYR A 340 -4.21 2.50 -30.44
N PRO A 341 -3.96 2.89 -31.70
CA PRO A 341 -3.95 4.30 -32.06
C PRO A 341 -5.36 4.86 -31.85
N TYR A 342 -5.50 5.75 -30.88
CA TYR A 342 -6.66 6.62 -30.74
C TYR A 342 -6.71 7.52 -31.98
N MET A 343 -7.42 7.08 -33.02
CA MET A 343 -7.83 7.95 -34.13
C MET A 343 -8.90 8.89 -33.59
N PRO A 344 -8.65 10.21 -33.45
CA PRO A 344 -9.67 11.13 -33.00
C PRO A 344 -10.75 11.19 -34.08
N ARG A 345 -11.95 10.70 -33.77
CA ARG A 345 -13.12 10.90 -34.62
C ARG A 345 -13.46 12.39 -34.59
N VAL A 346 -13.02 13.12 -35.60
CA VAL A 346 -13.41 14.52 -35.78
C VAL A 346 -14.92 14.54 -36.06
N PRO A 347 -15.74 15.23 -35.26
CA PRO A 347 -17.17 15.34 -35.55
C PRO A 347 -17.39 16.12 -36.85
N PRO A 348 -18.35 15.74 -37.70
CA PRO A 348 -18.64 16.47 -38.93
C PRO A 348 -19.10 17.88 -38.58
N ARG A 349 -18.36 18.86 -39.10
CA ARG A 349 -18.64 20.30 -38.97
C ARG A 349 -20.01 20.61 -39.59
N SER A 350 -20.96 21.06 -38.78
CA SER A 350 -22.22 21.63 -39.27
C SER A 350 -21.93 22.93 -40.02
N SER A 351 -22.28 22.98 -41.30
CA SER A 351 -22.23 24.18 -42.12
C SER A 351 -23.52 24.97 -41.93
N GLU A 352 -23.53 25.94 -41.02
CA GLU A 352 -24.52 27.02 -41.02
C GLU A 352 -23.96 28.21 -41.81
N THR A 353 -24.53 28.44 -43.00
CA THR A 353 -24.26 29.62 -43.82
C THR A 353 -25.50 30.52 -43.78
N LYS A 354 -25.37 31.72 -43.22
CA LYS A 354 -26.37 32.81 -43.31
C LYS A 354 -26.42 33.38 -44.75
N PRO A 355 -27.55 33.93 -45.20
CA PRO A 355 -27.74 34.34 -46.59
C PRO A 355 -27.32 35.81 -46.82
N SER A 356 -26.75 36.10 -47.99
CA SER A 356 -26.72 37.45 -48.56
C SER A 356 -26.76 37.40 -50.08
N ILE A 357 -27.52 38.34 -50.64
CA ILE A 357 -28.05 38.46 -52.00
C ILE A 357 -27.02 39.07 -52.97
N SER A 358 -26.93 38.60 -54.22
CA SER A 358 -27.11 39.39 -55.47
C SER A 358 -26.53 38.76 -56.75
N ALA A 359 -27.37 38.77 -57.80
CA ALA A 359 -27.18 38.95 -59.25
C ALA A 359 -26.21 38.06 -60.10
N THR A 360 -26.81 37.45 -61.13
CA THR A 360 -26.25 36.89 -62.39
C THR A 360 -25.99 38.00 -63.45
N PRO A 361 -25.45 37.78 -64.68
CA PRO A 361 -25.30 36.52 -65.44
C PRO A 361 -24.03 36.33 -66.32
N ALA A 362 -23.80 35.08 -66.78
CA ALA A 362 -23.54 34.65 -68.18
C ALA A 362 -22.64 33.39 -68.29
N SER A 363 -23.12 32.42 -69.08
CA SER A 363 -22.54 31.11 -69.48
C SER A 363 -21.49 31.25 -70.63
N PRO A 364 -20.85 30.19 -71.22
CA PRO A 364 -21.15 28.75 -71.12
C PRO A 364 -20.00 27.68 -71.15
N THR A 365 -20.45 26.45 -70.82
CA THR A 365 -20.12 25.08 -71.34
C THR A 365 -18.74 24.41 -71.18
N ARG A 366 -18.73 23.23 -70.52
CA ARG A 366 -18.35 21.92 -71.11
C ARG A 366 -18.77 20.69 -70.24
N LEU A 367 -19.09 19.62 -70.96
CA LEU A 367 -19.58 18.25 -70.66
C LEU A 367 -18.50 17.35 -69.96
N SER A 368 -18.68 16.15 -69.38
CA SER A 368 -19.78 15.17 -69.17
C SER A 368 -19.29 13.97 -68.31
N THR A 369 -20.24 13.35 -67.57
CA THR A 369 -20.46 11.90 -67.28
C THR A 369 -19.53 11.07 -66.37
N SER A 370 -20.14 10.51 -65.31
CA SER A 370 -19.72 9.30 -64.57
C SER A 370 -20.85 8.24 -64.58
N PRO A 371 -20.58 6.93 -64.53
CA PRO A 371 -21.61 5.88 -64.47
C PRO A 371 -21.97 5.43 -63.03
N PRO A 372 -23.13 4.76 -62.82
CA PRO A 372 -23.68 4.48 -61.49
C PRO A 372 -23.38 3.08 -60.93
N ARG A 373 -23.53 2.98 -59.60
CA ARG A 373 -23.33 1.80 -58.72
C ARG A 373 -24.52 0.83 -58.82
N LYS A 374 -24.25 -0.49 -58.89
CA LYS A 374 -25.24 -1.57 -58.73
C LYS A 374 -25.30 -2.04 -57.27
N VAL A 375 -26.52 -2.24 -56.77
CA VAL A 375 -26.87 -2.95 -55.54
C VAL A 375 -27.36 -4.35 -55.92
N VAL A 376 -26.90 -5.39 -55.24
CA VAL A 376 -27.56 -6.70 -55.19
C VAL A 376 -27.56 -7.21 -53.75
N SER A 377 -28.73 -7.69 -53.38
CA SER A 377 -29.19 -8.14 -52.07
C SER A 377 -28.97 -9.64 -51.83
N THR A 378 -29.33 -10.05 -50.60
CA THR A 378 -29.79 -11.38 -50.13
C THR A 378 -28.78 -12.50 -49.93
N PHE A 379 -28.74 -13.02 -48.68
CA PHE A 379 -29.02 -14.40 -48.23
C PHE A 379 -29.22 -14.28 -46.70
N GLY A 380 -30.11 -14.96 -45.98
CA GLY A 380 -30.91 -16.15 -46.22
C GLY A 380 -30.99 -16.86 -44.86
N SER A 381 -32.12 -16.72 -44.16
CA SER A 381 -32.42 -17.33 -42.86
C SER A 381 -32.45 -18.86 -42.94
N PHE A 382 -31.95 -19.53 -41.90
CA PHE A 382 -32.22 -20.95 -41.65
C PHE A 382 -32.53 -21.18 -40.17
N SER A 383 -33.57 -21.97 -39.92
CA SER A 383 -34.16 -22.27 -38.62
C SER A 383 -34.11 -23.78 -38.31
N ALA A 384 -33.86 -24.09 -37.03
CA ALA A 384 -34.25 -25.30 -36.26
C ALA A 384 -33.61 -26.67 -36.63
N PRO A 385 -33.46 -27.65 -35.69
CA PRO A 385 -34.46 -27.98 -34.66
C PRO A 385 -33.97 -28.45 -33.26
N GLU A 386 -34.97 -28.77 -32.43
CA GLU A 386 -34.96 -29.30 -31.05
C GLU A 386 -34.49 -30.78 -30.92
N ASN A 387 -34.18 -31.15 -29.66
CA ASN A 387 -34.12 -32.48 -29.03
C ASN A 387 -32.75 -33.20 -28.99
N VAL A 388 -32.06 -33.16 -27.85
CA VAL A 388 -31.49 -34.33 -27.14
C VAL A 388 -31.38 -34.03 -25.63
N SER A 389 -31.96 -34.89 -24.79
CA SER A 389 -31.79 -34.96 -23.33
C SER A 389 -31.31 -36.36 -22.97
N VAL A 390 -30.28 -36.50 -22.11
CA VAL A 390 -29.85 -37.79 -21.53
C VAL A 390 -29.15 -37.57 -20.15
N PHE A 391 -29.69 -38.26 -19.11
CA PHE A 391 -29.31 -38.40 -17.67
C PHE A 391 -29.50 -37.15 -16.76
N GLY A 392 -30.37 -37.09 -15.75
CA GLY A 392 -30.80 -38.07 -14.73
C GLY A 392 -29.75 -38.11 -13.60
N THR A 393 -29.91 -37.50 -12.42
CA THR A 393 -30.77 -37.93 -11.30
C THR A 393 -30.76 -36.86 -10.19
N ALA A 394 -31.81 -36.85 -9.36
CA ALA A 394 -32.21 -35.85 -8.37
C ALA A 394 -31.53 -35.94 -6.99
N VAL A 395 -31.53 -34.83 -6.22
CA VAL A 395 -31.70 -34.86 -4.75
C VAL A 395 -32.52 -33.65 -4.23
N GLN A 396 -33.75 -33.98 -3.83
CA GLN A 396 -34.60 -33.49 -2.73
C GLN A 396 -34.63 -32.01 -2.30
N SER A 397 -35.85 -31.47 -2.37
CA SER A 397 -36.36 -30.34 -1.59
C SER A 397 -37.29 -30.81 -0.46
N THR A 398 -37.45 -29.92 0.53
CA THR A 398 -38.60 -29.68 1.46
C THR A 398 -38.18 -29.61 2.94
N PRO A 399 -39.00 -29.02 3.83
CA PRO A 399 -39.61 -27.68 3.80
C PRO A 399 -39.54 -26.98 5.18
N PHE A 400 -39.78 -25.67 5.31
CA PHE A 400 -40.59 -25.12 6.40
C PHE A 400 -41.02 -23.67 6.11
N SER A 401 -42.24 -23.39 6.56
CA SER A 401 -43.16 -22.31 6.17
C SER A 401 -43.00 -20.99 6.92
N LEU A 402 -43.16 -19.89 6.19
CA LEU A 402 -44.26 -18.90 6.31
C LEU A 402 -44.61 -18.29 7.68
N ALA A 403 -44.30 -17.00 7.86
CA ALA A 403 -45.13 -15.91 8.45
C ALA A 403 -44.20 -14.68 8.67
N GLY A 404 -44.44 -13.46 8.19
CA GLY A 404 -45.70 -12.77 7.93
C GLY A 404 -45.92 -11.70 9.01
N GLY A 405 -45.46 -10.46 8.79
CA GLY A 405 -45.70 -9.35 9.73
C GLY A 405 -45.24 -7.99 9.20
N LYS A 406 -46.16 -7.27 8.54
CA LYS A 406 -46.02 -5.85 8.16
C LYS A 406 -46.30 -4.95 9.36
N ALA A 407 -45.50 -3.92 9.56
CA ALA A 407 -45.95 -2.64 10.11
C ALA A 407 -45.10 -1.50 9.55
N ALA A 408 -45.78 -0.43 9.12
CA ALA A 408 -45.26 0.73 8.44
C ALA A 408 -45.35 1.95 9.35
N PHE A 409 -44.29 2.76 9.43
CA PHE A 409 -44.21 4.20 9.71
C PHE A 409 -42.75 4.57 9.34
N GLY A 410 -42.38 5.61 8.60
CA GLY A 410 -43.05 6.85 8.23
C GLY A 410 -42.09 8.03 8.49
N GLY A 411 -41.12 8.25 7.59
CA GLY A 411 -40.48 9.54 7.26
C GLY A 411 -39.55 10.24 8.26
N MET A 412 -38.29 10.48 7.89
CA MET A 412 -37.79 11.77 7.34
C MET A 412 -36.26 11.79 7.15
N ARG A 413 -35.86 11.95 5.88
CA ARG A 413 -34.70 12.66 5.26
C ARG A 413 -33.53 13.18 6.14
N ASN A 414 -32.32 12.72 5.83
CA ASN A 414 -31.14 13.46 5.32
C ASN A 414 -30.06 12.38 5.02
N GLY A 415 -29.28 12.32 3.95
CA GLY A 415 -28.84 13.25 2.93
C GLY A 415 -27.38 12.88 2.60
N ASN A 416 -27.18 12.12 1.51
CA ASN A 416 -25.92 11.72 0.88
C ASN A 416 -24.85 10.98 1.71
N ASN A 417 -24.92 9.66 1.72
CA ASN A 417 -23.72 8.80 1.75
C ASN A 417 -24.05 7.50 1.01
N ALA A 418 -23.61 7.38 -0.25
CA ALA A 418 -23.81 6.18 -1.06
C ALA A 418 -22.76 6.14 -2.17
N LEU A 419 -21.62 5.52 -1.89
CA LEU A 419 -20.76 4.85 -2.85
C LEU A 419 -20.24 3.61 -2.12
N PHE A 420 -20.32 2.44 -2.77
CA PHE A 420 -20.17 1.08 -2.25
C PHE A 420 -21.42 0.52 -1.55
N ALA A 421 -22.50 0.36 -2.33
CA ALA A 421 -23.47 -0.72 -2.12
C ALA A 421 -23.15 -1.82 -3.15
N ASP A 422 -23.33 -3.08 -2.72
CA ASP A 422 -23.20 -4.32 -3.49
C ASP A 422 -23.47 -4.17 -4.99
N ASP A 423 -22.47 -4.48 -5.81
CA ASP A 423 -22.68 -5.13 -7.10
C ASP A 423 -22.33 -6.62 -6.89
N ASP A 424 -23.31 -7.39 -6.45
CA ASP A 424 -23.43 -8.81 -6.84
C ASP A 424 -23.89 -8.82 -8.31
N ASP A 425 -22.94 -8.62 -9.23
CA ASP A 425 -23.11 -9.01 -10.64
C ASP A 425 -22.45 -10.38 -10.83
N ASP A 426 -23.20 -11.42 -10.47
CA ASP A 426 -23.03 -12.78 -11.00
C ASP A 426 -23.36 -12.75 -12.51
N ASP A 427 -22.40 -12.38 -13.38
CA ASP A 427 -22.39 -12.72 -14.82
C ASP A 427 -21.13 -12.17 -15.55
N ASP A 428 -19.91 -12.42 -15.06
CA ASP A 428 -18.70 -12.17 -15.88
C ASP A 428 -17.53 -13.16 -15.67
N ASP A 429 -17.84 -14.42 -15.36
CA ASP A 429 -16.87 -15.52 -15.18
C ASP A 429 -16.23 -16.03 -16.50
N ASN A 430 -16.23 -15.25 -17.59
CA ASN A 430 -15.65 -15.67 -18.87
C ASN A 430 -14.88 -14.60 -19.65
N ASN A 431 -14.53 -13.46 -19.05
CA ASN A 431 -13.66 -12.46 -19.71
C ASN A 431 -12.24 -12.38 -19.13
N ASP A 432 -11.86 -13.37 -18.33
CA ASP A 432 -10.63 -13.43 -17.52
C ASP A 432 -9.33 -13.75 -18.31
N LEU A 433 -9.35 -13.59 -19.63
CA LEU A 433 -8.20 -13.84 -20.52
C LEU A 433 -7.75 -12.61 -21.34
N LEU A 434 -8.39 -11.44 -21.17
CA LEU A 434 -8.18 -10.28 -22.05
C LEU A 434 -8.06 -8.92 -21.33
N GLY A 435 -7.36 -8.85 -20.19
CA GLY A 435 -7.02 -7.56 -19.58
C GLY A 435 -5.99 -7.63 -18.45
N GLY A 436 -4.71 -7.52 -18.78
CA GLY A 436 -3.57 -7.54 -17.84
C GLY A 436 -3.47 -6.33 -16.89
N ARG A 437 -4.57 -5.95 -16.22
CA ARG A 437 -4.57 -4.97 -15.13
C ARG A 437 -4.00 -5.61 -13.86
N GLN A 438 -3.00 -4.97 -13.28
CA GLN A 438 -2.46 -5.38 -11.99
C GLN A 438 -3.55 -5.32 -10.92
N ARG A 439 -3.59 -6.34 -10.05
CA ARG A 439 -4.52 -6.41 -8.92
C ARG A 439 -3.75 -6.64 -7.63
N PHE A 440 -4.16 -5.94 -6.58
CA PHE A 440 -3.75 -6.20 -5.20
C PHE A 440 -4.95 -6.82 -4.49
N GLU A 441 -4.79 -8.04 -4.01
CA GLU A 441 -5.81 -8.73 -3.24
C GLU A 441 -5.28 -9.04 -1.85
N LEU A 442 -6.11 -8.82 -0.84
CA LEU A 442 -5.80 -9.27 0.51
C LEU A 442 -6.43 -10.64 0.71
N ARG A 443 -5.61 -11.68 0.81
CA ARG A 443 -6.08 -13.05 1.03
C ARG A 443 -5.69 -13.52 2.42
N GLU A 444 -6.62 -14.16 3.11
CA GLU A 444 -6.28 -14.89 4.34
C GLU A 444 -5.92 -16.33 3.98
N GLY A 445 -4.81 -16.81 4.53
CA GLY A 445 -4.33 -18.15 4.28
C GLY A 445 -3.28 -18.57 5.28
N GLN A 446 -2.76 -19.79 5.11
CA GLN A 446 -1.67 -20.29 5.93
C GLN A 446 -0.44 -19.38 5.84
N VAL A 447 0.26 -19.22 6.96
CA VAL A 447 1.52 -18.46 7.02
C VAL A 447 2.49 -18.99 5.98
N THR A 448 2.99 -18.13 5.11
CA THR A 448 3.96 -18.53 4.07
C THR A 448 5.39 -18.60 4.60
N PHE A 449 6.28 -19.29 3.89
CA PHE A 449 7.70 -19.35 4.25
C PHE A 449 8.35 -17.95 4.29
N ASP A 450 7.99 -17.06 3.35
CA ASP A 450 8.48 -15.68 3.34
C ASP A 450 8.05 -14.89 4.59
N GLN A 451 6.78 -15.02 5.00
CA GLN A 451 6.28 -14.43 6.23
C GLN A 451 6.99 -15.00 7.47
N ALA A 452 7.24 -16.32 7.50
CA ALA A 452 8.03 -16.93 8.59
C ALA A 452 9.48 -16.40 8.63
N LYS A 453 10.12 -16.19 7.47
CA LYS A 453 11.45 -15.57 7.37
C LYS A 453 11.44 -14.13 7.88
N ARG A 454 10.42 -13.34 7.54
CA ARG A 454 10.23 -11.97 8.05
C ARG A 454 10.02 -11.95 9.56
N ILE A 455 9.20 -12.87 10.11
CA ILE A 455 9.04 -13.03 11.55
C ILE A 455 10.38 -13.35 12.22
N ALA A 456 11.19 -14.25 11.63
CA ALA A 456 12.49 -14.63 12.17
C ALA A 456 13.50 -13.47 12.18
N MET A 457 13.62 -12.77 11.05
CA MET A 457 14.46 -11.58 10.91
C MET A 457 14.08 -10.48 11.90
N GLN A 458 12.79 -10.13 11.96
CA GLN A 458 12.32 -9.07 12.84
C GLN A 458 12.49 -9.43 14.33
N SER A 459 12.34 -10.70 14.68
CA SER A 459 12.58 -11.21 16.04
C SER A 459 14.06 -11.06 16.45
N ALA A 460 14.99 -11.38 15.54
CA ALA A 460 16.42 -11.20 15.77
C ALA A 460 16.77 -9.72 15.97
N TRP A 461 16.32 -8.83 15.08
CA TRP A 461 16.59 -7.39 15.21
C TRP A 461 16.08 -6.78 16.52
N ARG A 462 14.88 -7.18 16.96
CA ARG A 462 14.29 -6.67 18.21
C ARG A 462 15.06 -7.11 19.44
N SER A 463 15.65 -8.31 19.42
CA SER A 463 16.41 -8.84 20.56
C SER A 463 17.81 -8.25 20.66
N MET A 464 18.34 -7.62 19.59
CA MET A 464 19.56 -6.82 19.68
C MET A 464 19.35 -5.48 20.41
N ARG A 465 18.11 -5.08 20.70
CA ARG A 465 17.76 -3.83 21.41
C ARG A 465 17.89 -3.95 22.94
N THR A 466 17.71 -5.17 23.46
CA THR A 466 17.79 -5.52 24.90
C THR A 466 19.19 -5.98 25.26
#